data_AF-A0A183DWQ2-F1
#
_entry.id   AF-A0A183DWQ2-F1
#
_cell.length_a   1.000
_cell.length_b   1.000
_cell.length_c   1.000
_cell.angle_alpha   90.00
_cell.angle_beta   90.00
_cell.angle_gamma   90.00
#
_symmetry.space_group_name_H-M   'P 1'
#
loop_
_entity.id
_entity.type
_entity.pdbx_description
1 polymer ?
#
loop_
_entity_poly.entity_id
_entity_poly.type
_entity_poly.pdbx_seq_one_letter_code
_entity_poly.pdbx_strand_id
1 'polypeptide(L)'
;MNNTGYSMLTPKQLVDVYGPESPFSDPKKLKFFLSLNESQLHQRLIEDIRRFSKTNPKTLKIRQKRQTVLSPIVLTAIVLQPNTAPVVLSPVLLSASVLSPAIFGASILILSPIILSPLTLNPLIFSPEAGTAIIGTPYLLSPIIFSSSFLITRIFSPRLLSPPINSTGIVLKQNPEQFLFDAR
;
A
#
# COMPACT_ATOMS: atom_id res chain seq x y z
N MET A 1 -14.73 11.93 37.56
CA MET A 1 -13.95 11.47 36.38
C MET A 1 -14.03 12.55 35.31
N ASN A 2 -12.94 12.81 34.58
CA ASN A 2 -12.90 13.77 33.48
C ASN A 2 -13.57 13.16 32.22
N ASN A 3 -14.52 13.87 31.60
CA ASN A 3 -15.28 13.44 30.43
C ASN A 3 -14.66 13.81 29.05
N THR A 4 -13.50 14.47 29.03
CA THR A 4 -12.91 15.02 27.79
C THR A 4 -12.08 14.01 26.99
N GLY A 5 -11.78 12.84 27.54
CA GLY A 5 -11.03 11.77 26.85
C GLY A 5 -9.51 11.97 26.77
N TYR A 6 -8.98 13.05 27.36
CA TYR A 6 -7.55 13.30 27.49
C TYR A 6 -7.21 13.88 28.87
N SER A 7 -5.94 13.76 29.26
CA SER A 7 -5.40 14.30 30.50
C SER A 7 -4.22 15.21 30.21
N MET A 8 -4.11 16.32 30.94
CA MET A 8 -2.92 17.16 30.91
C MET A 8 -1.81 16.54 31.78
N LEU A 9 -0.56 16.79 31.38
CA LEU A 9 0.59 16.35 32.16
C LEU A 9 0.75 17.23 33.40
N THR A 10 1.01 16.59 34.54
CA THR A 10 1.38 17.30 35.76
C THR A 10 2.79 17.90 35.60
N PRO A 11 3.16 18.93 36.40
CA PRO A 11 4.48 19.55 36.31
C PRO A 11 5.63 18.55 36.50
N LYS A 12 5.46 17.54 37.36
CA LYS A 12 6.42 16.46 37.56
C LYS A 12 6.58 15.62 36.30
N GLN A 13 5.46 15.20 35.70
CA GLN A 13 5.47 14.44 34.44
C GLN A 13 6.05 15.24 33.28
N LEU A 14 5.88 16.57 33.25
CA LEU A 14 6.51 17.43 32.26
C LEU A 14 8.04 17.43 32.38
N VAL A 15 8.56 17.41 33.61
CA VAL A 15 10.01 17.29 33.86
C VAL A 15 10.51 15.90 33.49
N ASP A 16 9.75 14.84 33.77
CA ASP A 16 10.14 13.48 33.38
C ASP A 16 10.18 13.30 31.86
N VAL A 17 9.29 13.98 31.11
CA VAL A 17 9.22 13.87 29.65
C VAL A 17 10.18 14.82 28.94
N TYR A 18 10.32 16.07 29.39
CA TYR A 18 11.12 17.11 28.69
C TYR A 18 12.38 17.55 29.44
N GLY A 19 12.66 16.95 30.59
CA GLY A 19 13.79 17.30 31.44
C GLY A 19 15.16 16.94 30.83
N PRO A 20 16.25 17.36 31.49
CA PRO A 20 17.61 17.07 31.04
C PRO A 20 17.93 15.57 31.02
N GLU A 21 17.26 14.77 31.86
CA GLU A 21 17.50 13.33 31.96
C GLU A 21 16.66 12.49 31.00
N SER A 22 15.73 13.09 30.25
CA SER A 22 14.84 12.36 29.35
C SER A 22 15.43 12.27 27.92
N PRO A 23 15.12 11.21 27.16
CA PRO A 23 15.51 11.10 25.74
C PRO A 23 14.82 12.15 24.85
N PHE A 24 13.81 12.85 25.36
CA PHE A 24 13.07 13.92 24.68
C PHE A 24 13.40 15.30 25.28
N SER A 25 14.63 15.47 25.78
CA SER A 25 15.06 16.70 26.44
C SER A 25 14.87 17.93 25.58
N ASP A 26 14.01 18.85 26.04
CA ASP A 26 13.72 20.10 25.33
C ASP A 26 13.43 21.21 26.37
N PRO A 27 14.46 21.98 26.79
CA PRO A 27 14.29 22.98 27.84
C PRO A 27 13.35 24.12 27.43
N LYS A 28 13.22 24.37 26.12
CA LYS A 28 12.29 25.37 25.57
C LYS A 28 10.83 24.94 25.72
N LYS A 29 10.51 23.67 25.42
CA LYS A 29 9.15 23.12 25.55
C LYS A 29 8.77 22.99 27.01
N LEU A 30 9.69 22.55 27.86
CA LEU A 30 9.48 22.48 29.30
C LEU A 30 9.12 23.86 29.87
N LYS A 31 9.93 24.88 29.60
CA LYS A 31 9.64 26.26 30.06
C LYS A 31 8.32 26.78 29.51
N PHE A 32 8.02 26.50 28.24
CA PHE A 32 6.75 26.88 27.62
C PHE A 32 5.56 26.24 28.32
N PHE A 33 5.56 24.92 28.54
CA PHE A 33 4.45 24.23 29.19
C PHE A 33 4.29 24.57 30.68
N LEU A 34 5.39 24.81 31.39
CA LEU A 34 5.33 25.27 32.79
C LEU A 34 4.80 26.70 32.93
N SER A 35 4.95 27.54 31.90
CA SER A 35 4.46 28.92 31.93
C SER A 35 2.95 29.05 31.72
N LEU A 36 2.29 28.00 31.24
CA LEU A 36 0.87 28.01 30.89
C LEU A 36 0.01 27.47 32.03
N ASN A 37 -1.15 28.08 32.23
CA ASN A 37 -2.17 27.56 33.13
C ASN A 37 -2.99 26.43 32.46
N GLU A 38 -3.65 25.58 33.25
CA GLU A 38 -4.37 24.39 32.73
C GLU A 38 -5.45 24.74 31.69
N SER A 39 -6.16 25.84 31.89
CA SER A 39 -7.16 26.36 30.94
C SER A 39 -6.54 26.85 29.62
N GLN A 40 -5.37 27.51 29.70
CA GLN A 40 -4.65 28.00 28.53
C GLN A 40 -4.06 26.85 27.72
N LEU A 41 -3.55 25.82 28.39
CA LEU A 41 -3.12 24.57 27.77
C LEU A 41 -4.25 23.92 26.99
N HIS A 42 -5.45 23.85 27.59
CA HIS A 42 -6.63 23.31 26.93
C HIS A 42 -7.04 24.11 25.69
N GLN A 43 -7.10 25.44 25.80
CA GLN A 43 -7.41 26.31 24.66
C GLN A 43 -6.37 26.15 23.55
N ARG A 44 -5.09 26.07 23.91
CA ARG A 44 -4.02 25.93 22.94
C ARG A 44 -4.07 24.60 22.20
N LEU A 45 -4.35 23.51 22.91
CA LEU A 45 -4.57 22.20 22.31
C LEU A 45 -5.68 22.27 21.24
N ILE A 46 -6.83 22.87 21.57
CA ILE A 46 -7.95 23.02 20.64
C ILE A 46 -7.56 23.89 19.44
N GLU A 47 -6.83 24.98 19.66
CA GLU A 47 -6.32 25.82 18.57
C GLU A 47 -5.37 25.07 17.65
N ASP A 48 -4.42 24.32 18.21
CA ASP A 48 -3.44 23.56 17.44
C ASP A 48 -4.14 22.46 16.63
N ILE A 49 -5.15 21.76 17.17
CA ILE A 49 -6.00 20.83 16.40
C ILE A 49 -6.69 21.56 15.24
N ARG A 50 -7.29 22.73 15.49
CA ARG A 50 -7.95 23.51 14.43
C ARG A 50 -6.95 23.97 13.37
N ARG A 51 -5.73 24.35 13.76
CA ARG A 51 -4.64 24.73 12.85
C ARG A 51 -4.18 23.54 12.02
N PHE A 52 -3.98 22.37 12.62
CA PHE A 52 -3.61 21.15 11.91
C PHE A 52 -4.69 20.69 10.94
N SER A 53 -5.96 20.82 11.32
CA SER A 53 -7.09 20.50 10.44
C SER A 53 -7.16 21.41 9.21
N LYS A 54 -6.82 22.69 9.35
CA LYS A 54 -6.80 23.65 8.23
C LYS A 54 -5.53 23.58 7.39
N THR A 55 -4.47 22.98 7.92
CA THR A 55 -3.22 22.79 7.18
C THR A 55 -3.42 21.80 6.04
N ASN A 56 -2.84 22.09 4.88
CA ASN A 56 -2.96 21.20 3.72
C ASN A 56 -2.43 19.79 4.04
N PRO A 57 -3.18 18.72 3.75
CA PRO A 57 -2.73 17.35 4.02
C PRO A 57 -1.48 16.98 3.23
N LYS A 58 -1.16 17.69 2.14
CA LYS A 58 0.05 17.50 1.32
C LYS A 58 1.34 17.97 2.01
N THR A 59 1.27 18.88 2.98
CA THR A 59 2.45 19.39 3.71
C THR A 59 2.77 18.55 4.95
N LEU A 60 1.81 17.76 5.43
CA LEU A 60 2.01 16.84 6.53
C LEU A 60 2.50 15.50 5.97
N LYS A 61 3.69 15.04 6.37
CA LYS A 61 4.18 13.68 6.06
C LYS A 61 3.38 12.64 6.84
N ILE A 62 2.07 12.54 6.59
CA ILE A 62 1.22 11.51 7.17
C ILE A 62 1.51 10.22 6.42
N ARG A 63 1.86 9.16 7.16
CA ARG A 63 1.98 7.82 6.59
C ARG A 63 0.57 7.32 6.24
N GLN A 64 0.13 7.57 5.02
CA GLN A 64 -1.11 6.99 4.50
C GLN A 64 -0.87 5.53 4.08
N LYS A 65 -1.78 4.63 4.47
CA LYS A 65 -1.83 3.27 3.93
C LYS A 65 -2.25 3.39 2.47
N ARG A 66 -1.31 3.17 1.54
CA ARG A 66 -1.57 3.19 0.10
C ARG A 66 -2.35 1.93 -0.24
N GLN A 67 -3.67 2.05 -0.37
CA GLN A 67 -4.53 1.01 -0.90
C GLN A 67 -5.37 1.64 -2.00
N THR A 68 -5.39 1.05 -3.19
CA THR A 68 -6.23 1.49 -4.28
C THR A 68 -7.53 0.69 -4.21
N VAL A 69 -8.60 1.36 -3.79
CA VAL A 69 -9.95 0.79 -3.67
C VAL A 69 -10.86 1.54 -4.62
N LEU A 70 -11.72 0.83 -5.36
CA LEU A 70 -12.73 1.41 -6.26
C LEU A 70 -12.17 2.48 -7.22
N SER A 71 -10.92 2.32 -7.64
CA SER A 71 -10.23 3.28 -8.51
C SER A 71 -9.81 2.56 -9.78
N PRO A 72 -10.59 2.64 -10.87
CA PRO A 72 -10.24 1.97 -12.11
C PRO A 72 -8.93 2.55 -12.66
N ILE A 73 -8.00 1.68 -13.03
CA ILE A 73 -6.71 2.04 -13.61
C ILE A 73 -6.85 1.83 -15.12
N VAL A 74 -6.86 2.92 -15.89
CA VAL A 74 -7.16 2.89 -17.33
C VAL A 74 -6.10 3.66 -18.11
N LEU A 75 -5.60 3.10 -19.21
CA LEU A 75 -4.65 3.76 -20.13
C LEU A 75 -3.40 4.30 -19.42
N THR A 76 -2.85 3.54 -18.48
CA THR A 76 -1.65 3.93 -17.73
C THR A 76 -0.43 3.14 -18.18
N ALA A 77 0.69 3.84 -18.33
CA ALA A 77 2.00 3.22 -18.51
C ALA A 77 2.75 3.25 -17.16
N ILE A 78 2.95 2.09 -16.57
CA ILE A 78 3.61 1.93 -15.27
C ILE A 78 5.05 1.46 -15.54
N VAL A 79 6.01 2.36 -15.38
CA VAL A 79 7.42 2.09 -15.70
C VAL A 79 8.27 2.36 -14.45
N LEU A 80 9.13 1.40 -14.09
CA LEU A 80 10.07 1.52 -12.95
C LEU A 80 9.37 1.82 -11.61
N GLN A 81 8.16 1.32 -11.43
CA GLN A 81 7.35 1.59 -10.24
C GLN A 81 7.03 0.27 -9.53
N PRO A 82 7.68 -0.03 -8.39
CA PRO A 82 7.35 -1.22 -7.62
C PRO A 82 5.92 -1.11 -7.10
N ASN A 83 5.12 -2.14 -7.34
CA ASN A 83 3.72 -2.12 -6.93
C ASN A 83 3.60 -2.57 -5.48
N THR A 84 3.43 -1.61 -4.56
CA THR A 84 3.45 -1.85 -3.11
C THR A 84 2.09 -1.64 -2.43
N ALA A 85 1.02 -1.44 -3.19
CA ALA A 85 -0.29 -1.10 -2.67
C ALA A 85 -1.34 -2.15 -3.09
N PRO A 86 -2.11 -2.72 -2.14
CA PRO A 86 -3.13 -3.70 -2.50
C PRO A 86 -4.21 -3.05 -3.37
N VAL A 87 -4.64 -3.80 -4.39
CA VAL A 87 -5.59 -3.37 -5.41
C VAL A 87 -6.87 -4.17 -5.24
N VAL A 88 -7.92 -3.49 -4.77
CA VAL A 88 -9.20 -4.14 -4.44
C VAL A 88 -10.31 -3.48 -5.24
N LEU A 89 -11.15 -4.30 -5.89
CA LEU A 89 -12.31 -3.84 -6.66
C LEU A 89 -11.96 -2.75 -7.68
N SER A 90 -10.78 -2.82 -8.26
CA SER A 90 -10.22 -1.78 -9.13
C SER A 90 -9.84 -2.42 -10.45
N PRO A 91 -10.70 -2.33 -11.49
CA PRO A 91 -10.41 -2.94 -12.77
C PRO A 91 -9.23 -2.24 -13.44
N VAL A 92 -8.37 -3.03 -14.09
CA VAL A 92 -7.19 -2.57 -14.80
C VAL A 92 -7.41 -2.79 -16.29
N LEU A 93 -7.46 -1.70 -17.06
CA LEU A 93 -7.79 -1.72 -18.49
C LEU A 93 -6.68 -1.03 -19.30
N LEU A 94 -6.20 -1.70 -20.34
CA LEU A 94 -5.26 -1.12 -21.31
C LEU A 94 -4.02 -0.48 -20.64
N SER A 95 -3.49 -1.11 -19.59
CA SER A 95 -2.29 -0.60 -18.91
C SER A 95 -1.07 -1.42 -19.30
N ALA A 96 0.00 -0.76 -19.71
CA ALA A 96 1.28 -1.41 -19.96
C ALA A 96 2.16 -1.26 -18.72
N SER A 97 2.81 -2.34 -18.28
CA SER A 97 3.79 -2.23 -17.20
C SER A 97 5.12 -2.89 -17.52
N VAL A 98 6.18 -2.19 -17.14
CA VAL A 98 7.57 -2.53 -17.44
C VAL A 98 8.41 -2.31 -16.19
N LEU A 99 9.25 -3.29 -15.84
CA LEU A 99 10.18 -3.17 -14.70
C LEU A 99 9.50 -2.81 -13.38
N SER A 100 8.31 -3.35 -13.15
CA SER A 100 7.45 -2.98 -12.02
C SER A 100 7.25 -4.20 -11.11
N PRO A 101 8.26 -4.56 -10.29
CA PRO A 101 8.18 -5.73 -9.44
C PRO A 101 7.11 -5.55 -8.37
N ALA A 102 6.33 -6.59 -8.11
CA ALA A 102 5.38 -6.63 -7.01
C ALA A 102 5.91 -7.61 -5.95
N ILE A 103 6.33 -7.07 -4.80
CA ILE A 103 7.04 -7.83 -3.77
C ILE A 103 6.28 -7.67 -2.43
N PHE A 104 6.18 -8.75 -1.65
CA PHE A 104 5.67 -8.78 -0.26
C PHE A 104 4.16 -8.55 -0.09
N GLY A 105 3.30 -9.35 -0.73
CA GLY A 105 1.84 -9.29 -0.44
C GLY A 105 1.19 -7.98 -0.85
N ALA A 106 1.96 -7.11 -1.50
CA ALA A 106 1.61 -5.73 -1.68
C ALA A 106 0.78 -5.53 -2.95
N SER A 107 0.70 -6.53 -3.82
CA SER A 107 -0.28 -6.62 -4.91
C SER A 107 -1.31 -7.72 -4.61
N ILE A 108 -2.02 -7.60 -3.49
CA ILE A 108 -3.26 -8.35 -3.32
C ILE A 108 -4.22 -7.85 -4.38
N LEU A 109 -4.50 -8.67 -5.39
CA LEU A 109 -5.50 -8.40 -6.41
C LEU A 109 -6.76 -9.18 -6.05
N ILE A 110 -7.77 -8.46 -5.56
CA ILE A 110 -9.07 -9.05 -5.23
C ILE A 110 -10.12 -8.44 -6.13
N LEU A 111 -10.85 -9.31 -6.85
CA LEU A 111 -12.00 -8.94 -7.67
C LEU A 111 -11.71 -7.80 -8.66
N SER A 112 -10.48 -7.80 -9.18
CA SER A 112 -9.92 -6.74 -10.02
C SER A 112 -9.56 -7.36 -11.37
N PRO A 113 -10.44 -7.27 -12.39
CA PRO A 113 -10.15 -7.83 -13.70
C PRO A 113 -9.05 -7.04 -14.39
N ILE A 114 -8.17 -7.74 -15.09
CA ILE A 114 -7.06 -7.20 -15.87
C ILE A 114 -7.33 -7.49 -17.34
N ILE A 115 -7.53 -6.46 -18.14
CA ILE A 115 -7.90 -6.60 -19.54
C ILE A 115 -6.86 -5.86 -20.41
N LEU A 116 -6.33 -6.58 -21.38
CA LEU A 116 -5.46 -6.07 -22.45
C LEU A 116 -4.25 -5.28 -21.93
N SER A 117 -3.61 -5.80 -20.88
CA SER A 117 -2.60 -5.09 -20.11
C SER A 117 -1.25 -5.82 -20.16
N PRO A 118 -0.34 -5.51 -21.10
CA PRO A 118 0.92 -6.24 -21.23
C PRO A 118 1.83 -6.05 -20.02
N LEU A 119 2.42 -7.15 -19.54
CA LEU A 119 3.31 -7.19 -18.38
C LEU A 119 4.70 -7.69 -18.81
N THR A 120 5.73 -6.86 -18.62
CA THR A 120 7.11 -7.18 -19.02
C THR A 120 8.09 -6.92 -17.88
N LEU A 121 8.93 -7.91 -17.54
CA LEU A 121 9.92 -7.80 -16.46
C LEU A 121 9.29 -7.46 -15.09
N ASN A 122 8.14 -8.06 -14.79
CA ASN A 122 7.42 -7.85 -13.53
C ASN A 122 7.43 -9.14 -12.71
N PRO A 123 8.47 -9.39 -11.89
CA PRO A 123 8.44 -10.51 -10.97
C PRO A 123 7.35 -10.28 -9.91
N LEU A 124 6.53 -11.30 -9.71
CA LEU A 124 5.44 -11.34 -8.75
C LEU A 124 5.87 -12.23 -7.58
N ILE A 125 6.18 -11.64 -6.43
CA ILE A 125 6.72 -12.34 -5.26
C ILE A 125 5.79 -12.15 -4.07
N PHE A 126 5.29 -13.26 -3.51
CA PHE A 126 4.30 -13.25 -2.42
C PHE A 126 3.04 -12.45 -2.76
N SER A 127 2.53 -12.50 -3.98
CA SER A 127 1.37 -11.71 -4.42
C SER A 127 0.12 -12.58 -4.55
N PRO A 128 -0.74 -12.65 -3.52
CA PRO A 128 -1.97 -13.44 -3.61
C PRO A 128 -2.99 -12.76 -4.53
N GLU A 129 -3.64 -13.56 -5.37
CA GLU A 129 -4.67 -13.12 -6.32
C GLU A 129 -5.96 -13.92 -6.08
N ALA A 130 -7.11 -13.24 -6.02
CA ALA A 130 -8.40 -13.90 -5.77
C ALA A 130 -9.55 -13.30 -6.59
N GLY A 131 -10.29 -14.15 -7.30
CA GLY A 131 -11.48 -13.75 -8.06
C GLY A 131 -11.18 -12.79 -9.21
N THR A 132 -10.02 -12.94 -9.86
CA THR A 132 -9.54 -12.06 -10.93
C THR A 132 -9.75 -12.72 -12.30
N ALA A 133 -10.18 -11.93 -13.27
CA ALA A 133 -10.23 -12.32 -14.67
C ALA A 133 -9.11 -11.62 -15.44
N ILE A 134 -8.29 -12.37 -16.16
CA ILE A 134 -7.15 -11.87 -16.91
C ILE A 134 -7.40 -12.21 -18.38
N ILE A 135 -7.56 -11.18 -19.21
CA ILE A 135 -8.01 -11.31 -20.60
C ILE A 135 -7.05 -10.54 -21.50
N GLY A 136 -6.45 -11.21 -22.49
CA GLY A 136 -5.62 -10.52 -23.49
C GLY A 136 -4.31 -9.93 -22.95
N THR A 137 -3.78 -10.49 -21.88
CA THR A 137 -2.65 -9.91 -21.12
C THR A 137 -1.40 -10.76 -21.37
N PRO A 138 -0.48 -10.35 -22.26
CA PRO A 138 0.76 -11.07 -22.48
C PRO A 138 1.75 -10.85 -21.32
N TYR A 139 2.47 -11.89 -20.94
CA TYR A 139 3.53 -11.86 -19.93
C TYR A 139 4.88 -12.18 -20.56
N LEU A 140 5.87 -11.33 -20.27
CA LEU A 140 7.26 -11.54 -20.66
C LEU A 140 8.18 -11.41 -19.43
N LEU A 141 9.04 -12.40 -19.17
CA LEU A 141 10.05 -12.36 -18.11
C LEU A 141 9.49 -11.96 -16.72
N SER A 142 8.28 -12.44 -16.42
CA SER A 142 7.52 -12.06 -15.22
C SER A 142 7.28 -13.30 -14.34
N PRO A 143 8.31 -13.83 -13.66
CA PRO A 143 8.17 -15.04 -12.86
C PRO A 143 7.21 -14.81 -11.69
N ILE A 144 6.49 -15.86 -11.30
CA ILE A 144 5.56 -15.83 -10.16
C ILE A 144 6.15 -16.73 -9.07
N ILE A 145 6.45 -16.18 -7.90
CA ILE A 145 7.18 -16.86 -6.83
C ILE A 145 6.37 -16.79 -5.53
N PHE A 146 6.17 -17.94 -4.87
CA PHE A 146 5.46 -18.04 -3.57
C PHE A 146 4.09 -17.33 -3.53
N SER A 147 3.35 -17.36 -4.64
CA SER A 147 2.07 -16.66 -4.75
C SER A 147 0.90 -17.63 -4.76
N SER A 148 -0.21 -17.25 -4.12
CA SER A 148 -1.44 -18.05 -4.08
C SER A 148 -2.51 -17.45 -4.99
N SER A 149 -3.14 -18.27 -5.82
CA SER A 149 -4.11 -17.87 -6.83
C SER A 149 -5.44 -18.59 -6.64
N PHE A 150 -6.53 -17.88 -6.38
CA PHE A 150 -7.85 -18.47 -6.15
C PHE A 150 -8.89 -17.95 -7.14
N LEU A 151 -9.63 -18.86 -7.80
CA LEU A 151 -10.68 -18.51 -8.76
C LEU A 151 -10.22 -17.55 -9.86
N ILE A 152 -9.09 -17.87 -10.50
CA ILE A 152 -8.57 -17.05 -11.60
C ILE A 152 -9.07 -17.59 -12.93
N THR A 153 -9.48 -16.70 -13.82
CA THR A 153 -9.79 -17.02 -15.22
C THR A 153 -8.76 -16.37 -16.13
N ARG A 154 -8.08 -17.14 -16.99
CA ARG A 154 -7.12 -16.61 -17.96
C ARG A 154 -7.57 -16.91 -19.39
N ILE A 155 -7.81 -15.86 -20.17
CA ILE A 155 -8.24 -15.94 -21.56
C ILE A 155 -7.21 -15.21 -22.42
N PHE A 156 -6.70 -15.86 -23.46
CA PHE A 156 -5.81 -15.25 -24.46
C PHE A 156 -4.62 -14.47 -23.85
N SER A 157 -3.95 -15.07 -22.87
CA SER A 157 -2.88 -14.40 -22.10
C SER A 157 -1.58 -15.20 -22.24
N PRO A 158 -0.81 -15.00 -23.33
CA PRO A 158 0.40 -15.77 -23.60
C PRO A 158 1.50 -15.45 -22.57
N ARG A 159 2.38 -16.41 -22.32
CA ARG A 159 3.46 -16.31 -21.32
C ARG A 159 4.79 -16.72 -21.94
N LEU A 160 5.81 -15.90 -21.75
CA LEU A 160 7.18 -16.19 -22.19
C LEU A 160 8.18 -15.96 -21.05
N LEU A 161 8.97 -16.98 -20.72
CA LEU A 161 10.00 -16.94 -19.67
C LEU A 161 9.49 -16.45 -18.30
N SER A 162 8.26 -16.83 -17.96
CA SER A 162 7.59 -16.45 -16.72
C SER A 162 7.22 -17.70 -15.90
N PRO A 163 8.20 -18.45 -15.36
CA PRO A 163 7.89 -19.68 -14.63
C PRO A 163 7.14 -19.39 -13.32
N PRO A 164 6.12 -20.19 -12.96
CA PRO A 164 5.62 -20.23 -11.60
C PRO A 164 6.55 -21.09 -10.72
N ILE A 165 7.06 -20.52 -9.64
CA ILE A 165 7.96 -21.17 -8.66
C ILE A 165 7.21 -21.25 -7.33
N ASN A 166 7.01 -22.47 -6.83
CA ASN A 166 6.34 -22.76 -5.55
C ASN A 166 5.07 -21.93 -5.30
N SER A 167 4.26 -21.77 -6.35
CA SER A 167 3.04 -20.96 -6.35
C SER A 167 1.84 -21.91 -6.46
N THR A 168 0.81 -21.68 -5.65
CA THR A 168 -0.37 -22.56 -5.55
C THR A 168 -1.59 -21.89 -6.16
N GLY A 169 -2.52 -22.64 -6.77
CA GLY A 169 -3.80 -22.04 -7.14
C GLY A 169 -4.77 -22.86 -7.97
N ILE A 170 -6.02 -22.41 -7.98
CA ILE A 170 -7.12 -22.98 -8.78
C ILE A 170 -7.41 -22.03 -9.94
N VAL A 171 -7.16 -22.50 -11.16
CA VAL A 171 -7.44 -21.76 -12.40
C VAL A 171 -8.61 -22.41 -13.11
N LEU A 172 -9.70 -21.66 -13.31
CA LEU A 172 -10.97 -22.18 -13.81
C LEU A 172 -11.00 -22.41 -15.33
N LYS A 173 -10.19 -21.65 -16.09
CA LYS A 173 -10.09 -21.78 -17.54
C LYS A 173 -8.73 -21.24 -18.02
N GLN A 174 -8.00 -22.05 -18.78
CA GLN A 174 -6.78 -21.69 -19.50
C GLN A 174 -6.93 -22.13 -20.96
N ASN A 175 -6.59 -21.26 -21.92
CA ASN A 175 -6.47 -21.67 -23.33
C ASN A 175 -5.16 -22.46 -23.55
N PRO A 176 -5.13 -23.44 -24.47
CA PRO A 176 -4.07 -24.43 -24.62
C PRO A 176 -2.76 -23.94 -25.29
N GLU A 177 -2.68 -22.69 -25.74
CA GLU A 177 -1.49 -22.13 -26.40
C GLU A 177 -0.42 -21.70 -25.37
N GLN A 178 -0.03 -22.64 -24.51
CA GLN A 178 1.21 -22.52 -23.73
C GLN A 178 2.35 -22.89 -24.69
N PHE A 179 3.04 -21.90 -25.24
CA PHE A 179 4.39 -22.13 -25.77
C PHE A 179 5.30 -22.45 -24.58
N LEU A 180 5.26 -23.73 -24.21
CA LEU A 180 6.05 -24.42 -23.20
C LEU A 180 7.53 -24.34 -23.59
N PHE A 181 8.20 -23.28 -23.13
CA PHE A 181 9.60 -23.38 -22.76
C PHE A 181 9.68 -23.47 -21.23
N ASP A 182 9.05 -24.50 -20.67
CA ASP A 182 9.45 -25.00 -19.36
C ASP A 182 10.83 -25.62 -19.56
N ALA A 183 11.88 -24.86 -19.23
CA ALA A 183 13.16 -25.48 -18.93
C ALA A 183 12.95 -26.35 -17.69
N ARG A 184 13.17 -27.65 -17.88
CA ARG A 184 13.18 -28.73 -16.88
C ARG A 184 13.72 -28.31 -15.51
#